data_AF-A0A437MAC1-F1
#
_entry.id   AF-A0A437MAC1-F1
#
_cell.length_a   1.000
_cell.length_b   1.000
_cell.length_c   1.000
_cell.angle_alpha   90.00
_cell.angle_beta   90.00
_cell.angle_gamma   90.00
#
_symmetry.space_group_name_H-M   'P 1'
#
loop_
_entity.id
_entity.type
_entity.pdbx_description
1 polymer ?
#
loop_
_entity_poly.entity_id
_entity_poly.type
_entity_poly.pdbx_seq_one_letter_code
_entity_poly.pdbx_strand_id
1 'polypeptide(L)'
;MAHTAHTATTEAPGAEEHHVDPTALGLNATAWVSIAMLIVILIMLWKKVPAVIGKALDSKIAAIRAQLDEATQLRADAEKLKAEYEAKQKAVEGETADMLAHAKAEAEAIVAQARVDAATLIERRGKMAEDKIAAAERAAIAEVRTRAADAAAAAAAKLIAERHDAGSDKALVDKAIGSLGLSGRA
;
A
#
# COMPACT_ATOMS: atom_id res chain seq x y z
N MET A 1 20.30 -22.73 -111.32
CA MET A 1 21.23 -21.62 -111.65
C MET A 1 21.79 -21.05 -110.35
N ALA A 2 23.11 -20.86 -110.31
CA ALA A 2 23.91 -20.05 -109.37
C ALA A 2 23.98 -20.42 -107.85
N HIS A 3 25.02 -21.23 -107.56
CA HIS A 3 26.07 -21.12 -106.53
C HIS A 3 26.09 -19.94 -105.51
N THR A 4 26.39 -20.28 -104.24
CA THR A 4 27.35 -19.62 -103.30
C THR A 4 27.59 -20.59 -102.11
N ALA A 5 28.56 -21.51 -102.17
CA ALA A 5 29.97 -21.42 -101.78
C ALA A 5 30.28 -21.31 -100.26
N HIS A 6 30.85 -22.41 -99.72
CA HIS A 6 31.76 -22.58 -98.54
C HIS A 6 31.33 -22.06 -97.16
N THR A 7 31.41 -22.85 -96.07
CA THR A 7 32.69 -23.29 -95.47
C THR A 7 32.61 -24.61 -94.68
N ALA A 8 33.64 -25.43 -94.89
CA ALA A 8 34.33 -26.36 -93.98
C ALA A 8 33.53 -27.39 -93.15
N THR A 9 33.50 -28.61 -93.70
CA THR A 9 33.50 -29.88 -92.96
C THR A 9 34.82 -30.06 -92.19
N THR A 10 34.78 -30.66 -91.00
CA THR A 10 35.37 -31.99 -90.77
C THR A 10 35.02 -32.48 -89.37
N GLU A 11 34.24 -33.55 -89.31
CA GLU A 11 34.35 -34.52 -88.23
C GLU A 11 35.73 -35.19 -88.37
N ALA A 12 36.39 -35.45 -87.24
CA ALA A 12 37.56 -36.30 -87.17
C ALA A 12 37.23 -37.49 -86.27
N PRO A 13 37.12 -38.71 -86.83
CA PRO A 13 37.14 -39.95 -86.07
C PRO A 13 38.59 -40.42 -85.90
N GLY A 14 38.92 -40.87 -84.69
CA GLY A 14 40.11 -41.68 -84.43
C GLY A 14 41.11 -41.04 -83.48
N ALA A 15 41.31 -41.70 -82.34
CA ALA A 15 42.58 -42.32 -81.97
C ALA A 15 42.47 -42.75 -80.50
N GLU A 16 42.62 -44.05 -80.24
CA GLU A 16 43.09 -44.47 -78.92
C GLU A 16 44.51 -43.93 -78.76
N GLU A 17 44.63 -42.78 -78.11
CA GLU A 17 45.92 -42.20 -77.78
C GLU A 17 46.54 -42.98 -76.62
N HIS A 18 47.61 -43.71 -76.94
CA HIS A 18 48.59 -44.19 -75.98
C HIS A 18 49.24 -42.98 -75.30
N HIS A 19 48.65 -42.51 -74.20
CA HIS A 19 49.31 -41.59 -73.28
C HIS A 19 50.48 -42.32 -72.64
N VAL A 20 51.70 -42.05 -73.13
CA VAL A 20 52.93 -42.44 -72.44
C VAL A 20 53.03 -41.54 -71.21
N ASP A 21 52.55 -42.02 -70.07
CA ASP A 21 52.75 -41.37 -68.79
C ASP A 21 54.26 -41.17 -68.58
N PRO A 22 54.74 -39.95 -68.25
CA PRO A 22 56.15 -39.74 -67.93
C PRO A 22 56.49 -40.50 -66.65
N THR A 23 57.04 -41.71 -66.80
CA THR A 23 57.54 -42.54 -65.71
C THR A 23 58.88 -42.00 -65.20
N ALA A 24 58.84 -41.28 -64.08
CA ALA A 24 60.03 -40.98 -63.29
C ALA A 24 60.25 -42.12 -62.28
N LEU A 25 61.41 -42.77 -62.31
CA LEU A 25 61.79 -43.88 -61.39
C LEU A 25 60.83 -45.09 -61.41
N GLY A 26 60.24 -45.43 -62.57
CA GLY A 26 59.41 -46.64 -62.73
C GLY A 26 57.98 -46.54 -62.18
N LEU A 27 57.53 -45.34 -61.82
CA LEU A 27 56.19 -45.07 -61.31
C LEU A 27 55.41 -44.12 -62.24
N ASN A 28 54.16 -44.46 -62.51
CA ASN A 28 53.23 -43.73 -63.38
C ASN A 28 52.88 -42.36 -62.75
N ALA A 29 52.40 -41.40 -63.55
CA ALA A 29 51.99 -40.08 -63.05
C ALA A 29 50.92 -40.17 -61.94
N THR A 30 49.98 -41.12 -62.07
CA THR A 30 48.95 -41.41 -61.06
C THR A 30 49.54 -41.92 -59.75
N ALA A 31 50.64 -42.69 -59.78
CA ALA A 31 51.32 -43.18 -58.59
C ALA A 31 51.99 -42.02 -57.84
N TRP A 32 52.67 -41.10 -58.52
CA TRP A 32 53.23 -39.90 -57.90
C TRP A 32 52.16 -38.98 -57.31
N VAL A 33 51.02 -38.81 -57.98
CA VAL A 33 49.86 -38.07 -57.45
C VAL A 33 49.30 -38.75 -56.19
N SER A 34 49.18 -40.08 -56.19
CA SER A 34 48.71 -40.82 -55.02
C SER A 34 49.66 -40.67 -53.82
N ILE A 35 50.97 -40.71 -54.04
CA ILE A 35 52.00 -40.50 -53.00
C ILE A 35 51.95 -39.06 -52.48
N ALA A 36 51.85 -38.07 -53.36
CA ALA A 36 51.71 -36.67 -52.96
C ALA A 36 50.43 -36.46 -52.12
N MET A 37 49.32 -37.07 -52.51
CA MET A 37 48.06 -36.97 -51.76
C MET A 37 48.14 -37.67 -50.40
N LEU A 38 48.83 -38.81 -50.33
CA LEU A 38 49.07 -39.53 -49.08
C LEU A 38 49.96 -38.71 -48.13
N ILE A 39 51.00 -38.05 -48.64
CA ILE A 39 51.84 -37.11 -47.88
C ILE A 39 51.01 -35.93 -47.36
N VAL A 40 50.14 -35.35 -48.18
CA VAL A 40 49.24 -34.25 -47.76
C VAL A 40 48.29 -34.70 -46.65
N ILE A 41 47.69 -35.88 -46.77
CA ILE A 41 46.83 -36.47 -45.72
C ILE A 41 47.63 -36.70 -44.44
N LEU A 42 48.86 -37.22 -44.53
CA LEU A 42 49.73 -37.45 -43.39
C LEU A 42 50.09 -36.14 -42.68
N ILE A 43 50.41 -35.09 -43.43
CA ILE A 43 50.66 -33.75 -42.91
C ILE A 43 49.39 -33.17 -42.27
N MET A 44 48.20 -33.39 -42.86
CA MET A 44 46.92 -32.95 -42.30
C MET A 44 46.60 -33.63 -40.95
N LEU A 45 46.89 -34.93 -40.85
CA LEU A 45 46.76 -35.70 -39.62
C LEU A 45 47.79 -35.24 -38.57
N TRP A 46 49.03 -34.99 -38.98
CA TRP A 46 50.08 -34.52 -38.08
C TRP A 46 49.81 -33.10 -37.57
N LYS A 47 49.24 -32.23 -38.41
CA LYS A 47 48.74 -30.89 -38.05
C LYS A 47 47.37 -30.92 -37.37
N LYS A 48 46.80 -32.10 -37.10
CA LYS A 48 45.58 -32.30 -36.30
C LYS A 48 44.36 -31.53 -36.82
N VAL A 49 44.27 -31.28 -38.12
CA VAL A 49 43.12 -30.62 -38.76
C VAL A 49 41.77 -31.25 -38.37
N PRO A 50 41.58 -32.59 -38.39
CA PRO A 50 40.31 -33.18 -37.98
C PRO A 50 39.98 -32.94 -36.50
N ALA A 51 40.98 -32.86 -35.62
CA ALA A 51 40.76 -32.57 -34.21
C ALA A 51 40.34 -31.11 -33.97
N VAL A 52 40.84 -30.15 -34.76
CA VAL A 52 40.44 -28.74 -34.69
C VAL A 52 38.97 -28.57 -35.12
N ILE A 53 38.56 -29.28 -36.18
CA ILE A 53 37.17 -29.28 -36.64
C ILE A 53 36.26 -29.90 -35.57
N GLY A 54 36.64 -31.05 -35.00
CA GLY A 54 35.90 -31.67 -33.89
C GLY A 54 35.73 -30.73 -32.70
N LYS A 55 36.81 -30.07 -32.26
CA LYS A 55 36.77 -29.10 -31.16
C LYS A 55 35.87 -27.89 -31.46
N ALA A 56 35.85 -27.41 -32.71
CA ALA A 56 34.99 -26.30 -33.10
C ALA A 56 33.50 -26.70 -33.09
N LEU A 57 33.18 -27.93 -33.52
CA LEU A 57 31.82 -28.48 -33.43
C LEU A 57 31.41 -28.68 -31.97
N ASP A 58 32.27 -29.27 -31.15
CA ASP A 58 31.99 -29.46 -29.71
C ASP A 58 31.78 -28.13 -28.99
N SER A 59 32.57 -27.10 -29.33
CA SER A 59 32.39 -25.74 -28.81
C SER A 59 31.03 -25.15 -29.20
N LYS A 60 30.59 -25.35 -30.45
CA LYS A 60 29.25 -24.92 -30.89
C LYS A 60 28.14 -25.68 -30.16
N ILE A 61 28.30 -27.00 -29.98
CA ILE A 61 27.33 -27.82 -29.23
C ILE A 61 27.26 -27.34 -27.77
N ALA A 62 28.40 -27.07 -27.14
CA ALA A 62 28.46 -26.56 -25.77
C ALA A 62 27.79 -25.18 -25.66
N ALA A 63 28.02 -24.28 -26.62
CA ALA A 63 27.38 -22.97 -26.65
C ALA A 63 25.85 -23.07 -26.83
N ILE A 64 25.38 -23.94 -27.73
CA ILE A 64 23.94 -24.17 -27.93
C ILE A 64 23.29 -24.76 -26.69
N ARG A 65 23.96 -25.72 -26.03
CA ARG A 65 23.48 -26.29 -24.75
C ARG A 65 23.38 -25.22 -23.68
N ALA A 66 24.42 -24.39 -23.51
CA ALA A 66 24.40 -23.30 -22.54
C ALA A 66 23.27 -22.30 -22.81
N GLN A 67 23.03 -21.93 -24.08
CA GLN A 67 21.91 -21.05 -24.45
C GLN A 67 20.55 -21.70 -24.21
N LEU A 68 20.41 -23.01 -24.46
CA LEU A 68 19.18 -23.73 -24.19
C LEU A 68 18.92 -23.83 -22.68
N ASP A 69 19.95 -24.12 -21.89
CA ASP A 69 19.87 -24.18 -20.43
C ASP A 69 19.47 -22.79 -19.88
N GLU A 70 20.12 -21.72 -20.34
CA GLU A 70 19.76 -20.34 -19.96
C GLU A 70 18.32 -19.99 -20.34
N ALA A 71 17.88 -20.36 -21.55
CA ALA A 71 16.50 -20.14 -21.97
C ALA A 71 15.49 -20.94 -21.14
N THR A 72 15.82 -22.17 -20.74
CA THR A 72 14.97 -22.97 -19.85
C THR A 72 14.91 -22.38 -18.44
N GLN A 73 16.02 -21.90 -17.90
CA GLN A 73 16.06 -21.23 -16.61
C GLN A 73 15.26 -19.93 -16.65
N LEU A 74 15.42 -19.12 -17.70
CA LEU A 74 14.67 -17.88 -17.87
C LEU A 74 13.16 -18.14 -17.96
N ARG A 75 12.73 -19.23 -18.62
CA ARG A 75 11.33 -19.65 -18.62
C ARG A 75 10.86 -20.09 -17.24
N ALA A 76 11.64 -20.89 -16.53
CA ALA A 76 11.31 -21.32 -15.17
C ALA A 76 11.18 -20.13 -14.22
N ASP A 77 12.08 -19.15 -14.31
CA ASP A 77 12.04 -17.91 -13.53
C ASP A 77 10.82 -17.06 -13.90
N ALA A 78 10.48 -16.95 -15.18
CA ALA A 78 9.28 -16.23 -15.63
C ALA A 78 7.98 -16.89 -15.14
N GLU A 79 7.90 -18.23 -15.20
CA GLU A 79 6.76 -18.99 -14.70
C GLU A 79 6.63 -18.87 -13.17
N LYS A 80 7.75 -18.96 -12.44
CA LYS A 80 7.80 -18.75 -11.01
C LYS A 80 7.35 -17.34 -10.63
N LEU A 81 7.88 -16.32 -11.32
CA LEU A 81 7.51 -14.93 -11.09
C LEU A 81 6.02 -14.70 -11.34
N LYS A 82 5.48 -15.27 -12.43
CA LYS A 82 4.04 -15.21 -12.73
C LYS A 82 3.21 -15.84 -11.61
N ALA A 83 3.59 -17.03 -11.14
CA ALA A 83 2.90 -17.70 -10.03
C ALA A 83 2.97 -16.88 -8.73
N GLU A 84 4.11 -16.27 -8.42
CA GLU A 84 4.27 -15.37 -7.27
C GLU A 84 3.37 -14.13 -7.39
N TYR A 85 3.27 -13.50 -8.57
CA TYR A 85 2.38 -12.37 -8.78
C TYR A 85 0.90 -12.76 -8.70
N GLU A 86 0.50 -13.91 -9.25
CA GLU A 86 -0.88 -14.41 -9.15
C GLU A 86 -1.26 -14.73 -7.70
N ALA A 87 -0.35 -15.36 -6.95
CA ALA A 87 -0.54 -15.62 -5.52
C ALA A 87 -0.63 -14.30 -4.73
N LYS A 88 0.24 -13.33 -5.04
CA LYS A 88 0.25 -12.02 -4.39
C LYS A 88 -1.00 -11.21 -4.72
N GLN A 89 -1.51 -11.27 -5.95
CA GLN A 89 -2.77 -10.61 -6.32
C GLN A 89 -3.94 -11.18 -5.52
N LYS A 90 -4.07 -12.50 -5.43
CA LYS A 90 -5.11 -13.15 -4.61
C LYS A 90 -4.98 -12.79 -3.13
N ALA A 91 -3.77 -12.73 -2.61
CA ALA A 91 -3.52 -12.33 -1.22
C ALA A 91 -3.94 -10.87 -0.97
N VAL A 92 -3.60 -9.95 -1.88
CA VAL A 92 -3.97 -8.53 -1.78
C VAL A 92 -5.48 -8.34 -1.89
N GLU A 93 -6.17 -9.09 -2.75
CA GLU A 93 -7.63 -9.04 -2.85
C GLU A 93 -8.29 -9.47 -1.53
N GLY A 94 -7.81 -10.57 -0.93
CA GLY A 94 -8.29 -11.02 0.38
C GLY A 94 -8.01 -10.00 1.49
N GLU A 95 -6.77 -9.51 1.58
CA GLU A 95 -6.37 -8.51 2.57
C GLU A 95 -7.15 -7.20 2.42
N THR A 96 -7.45 -6.77 1.18
CA THR A 96 -8.27 -5.58 0.93
C THR A 96 -9.72 -5.78 1.36
N ALA A 97 -10.28 -6.96 1.11
CA ALA A 97 -11.64 -7.29 1.55
C ALA A 97 -11.73 -7.31 3.09
N ASP A 98 -10.75 -7.92 3.75
CA ASP A 98 -10.66 -7.95 5.22
C ASP A 98 -10.45 -6.54 5.78
N MET A 99 -9.54 -5.75 5.20
CA MET A 99 -9.32 -4.35 5.58
C MET A 99 -10.59 -3.52 5.45
N LEU A 100 -11.36 -3.69 4.37
CA LEU A 100 -12.61 -2.97 4.18
C LEU A 100 -13.69 -3.43 5.17
N ALA A 101 -13.76 -4.71 5.49
CA ALA A 101 -14.68 -5.25 6.49
C ALA A 101 -14.35 -4.69 7.88
N HIS A 102 -13.08 -4.70 8.28
CA HIS A 102 -12.60 -4.11 9.52
C HIS A 102 -12.89 -2.61 9.59
N ALA A 103 -12.56 -1.85 8.54
CA ALA A 103 -12.83 -0.41 8.50
C ALA A 103 -14.32 -0.08 8.63
N LYS A 104 -15.20 -0.87 8.02
CA LYS A 104 -16.66 -0.71 8.17
C LYS A 104 -17.12 -1.01 9.60
N ALA A 105 -16.67 -2.11 10.18
CA ALA A 105 -17.00 -2.48 11.55
C ALA A 105 -16.52 -1.42 12.56
N GLU A 106 -15.30 -0.91 12.39
CA GLU A 106 -14.75 0.17 13.21
C GLU A 106 -15.54 1.47 13.04
N ALA A 107 -15.90 1.84 11.80
CA ALA A 107 -16.71 3.02 11.55
C ALA A 107 -18.10 2.92 12.22
N GLU A 108 -18.75 1.77 12.12
CA GLU A 108 -20.03 1.51 12.79
C GLU A 108 -19.91 1.58 14.31
N ALA A 109 -18.84 1.01 14.89
CA ALA A 109 -18.56 1.08 16.31
C ALA A 109 -18.30 2.52 16.78
N ILE A 110 -17.54 3.31 16.02
CA ILE A 110 -17.29 4.73 16.32
C ILE A 110 -18.60 5.53 16.29
N VAL A 111 -19.43 5.32 15.27
CA VAL A 111 -20.73 6.00 15.17
C VAL A 111 -21.66 5.60 16.31
N ALA A 112 -21.70 4.32 16.68
CA ALA A 112 -22.47 3.84 17.82
C ALA A 112 -22.00 4.49 19.13
N GLN A 113 -20.69 4.50 19.39
CA GLN A 113 -20.12 5.13 20.57
C GLN A 113 -20.37 6.64 20.59
N ALA A 114 -20.18 7.34 19.46
CA ALA A 114 -20.44 8.76 19.36
C ALA A 114 -21.90 9.12 19.65
N ARG A 115 -22.86 8.25 19.27
CA ARG A 115 -24.28 8.43 19.60
C ARG A 115 -24.53 8.29 21.11
N VAL A 116 -23.92 7.29 21.75
CA VAL A 116 -24.01 7.09 23.21
C VAL A 116 -23.39 8.27 23.97
N ASP A 117 -22.23 8.73 23.55
CA ASP A 117 -21.54 9.87 24.15
C ASP A 117 -22.35 11.15 23.97
N ALA A 118 -22.90 11.38 22.77
CA ALA A 118 -23.77 12.52 22.50
C ALA A 118 -25.03 12.51 23.38
N ALA A 119 -25.69 11.35 23.52
CA ALA A 119 -26.86 11.21 24.40
C ALA A 119 -26.50 11.51 25.86
N THR A 120 -25.37 10.97 26.33
CA THR A 120 -24.86 11.22 27.70
C THR A 120 -24.54 12.70 27.92
N LEU A 121 -23.94 13.37 26.93
CA LEU A 121 -23.65 14.80 26.99
C LEU A 121 -24.92 15.65 27.04
N ILE A 122 -25.95 15.29 26.26
CA ILE A 122 -27.24 15.97 26.27
C ILE A 122 -27.90 15.79 27.64
N GLU A 123 -27.94 14.58 28.18
CA GLU A 123 -28.53 14.31 29.50
C GLU A 123 -27.81 15.11 30.60
N ARG A 124 -26.47 15.10 30.60
CA ARG A 124 -25.67 15.87 31.57
C ARG A 124 -25.93 17.37 31.44
N ARG A 125 -26.04 17.89 30.20
CA ARG A 125 -26.37 19.31 29.97
C ARG A 125 -27.79 19.64 30.43
N GLY A 126 -28.75 18.75 30.22
CA GLY A 126 -30.11 18.86 30.73
C GLY A 126 -30.11 19.00 32.25
N LYS A 127 -29.50 18.05 32.95
CA LYS A 127 -29.39 18.09 34.43
C LYS A 127 -28.72 19.36 34.93
N MET A 128 -27.61 19.78 34.31
CA MET A 128 -26.95 21.04 34.69
C MET A 128 -27.84 22.28 34.47
N ALA A 129 -28.70 22.28 33.45
CA ALA A 129 -29.65 23.36 33.21
C ALA A 129 -30.77 23.34 34.24
N GLU A 130 -31.32 22.15 34.53
CA GLU A 130 -32.33 21.95 35.58
C GLU A 130 -31.81 22.38 36.96
N ASP A 131 -30.59 21.97 37.32
CA ASP A 131 -29.95 22.37 38.58
C ASP A 131 -29.76 23.89 38.68
N LYS A 132 -29.38 24.54 37.57
CA LYS A 132 -29.25 26.01 37.50
C LYS A 132 -30.60 26.70 37.63
N ILE A 133 -31.66 26.19 36.99
CA ILE A 133 -33.02 26.72 37.11
C ILE A 133 -33.48 26.58 38.56
N ALA A 134 -33.34 25.40 39.17
CA ALA A 134 -33.73 25.16 40.56
C ALA A 134 -32.94 26.02 41.56
N ALA A 135 -31.67 26.33 41.27
CA ALA A 135 -30.87 27.27 42.07
C ALA A 135 -31.37 28.71 41.90
N ALA A 136 -31.66 29.14 40.67
CA ALA A 136 -32.18 30.47 40.38
C ALA A 136 -33.58 30.69 40.97
N GLU A 137 -34.46 29.69 40.91
CA GLU A 137 -35.79 29.73 41.53
C GLU A 137 -35.70 29.91 43.04
N ARG A 138 -34.83 29.13 43.71
CA ARG A 138 -34.59 29.29 45.16
C ARG A 138 -34.07 30.68 45.50
N ALA A 139 -33.15 31.21 44.70
CA ALA A 139 -32.62 32.56 44.88
C ALA A 139 -33.72 33.63 44.69
N ALA A 140 -34.54 33.50 43.64
CA ALA A 140 -35.64 34.43 43.36
C ALA A 140 -36.70 34.43 44.47
N ILE A 141 -37.07 33.24 44.98
CA ILE A 141 -38.01 33.11 46.11
C ILE A 141 -37.43 33.78 47.36
N ALA A 142 -36.14 33.55 47.65
CA ALA A 142 -35.47 34.20 48.77
C ALA A 142 -35.45 35.72 48.62
N GLU A 143 -35.14 36.23 47.42
CA GLU A 143 -35.14 37.66 47.13
C GLU A 143 -36.53 38.29 47.30
N VAL A 144 -37.59 37.65 46.79
CA VAL A 144 -38.97 38.13 46.97
C VAL A 144 -39.35 38.18 48.45
N ARG A 145 -38.98 37.15 49.23
CA ARG A 145 -39.23 37.13 50.68
C ARG A 145 -38.51 38.26 51.40
N THR A 146 -37.23 38.50 51.08
CA THR A 146 -36.46 39.61 51.66
C THR A 146 -37.11 40.96 51.32
N ARG A 147 -37.43 41.20 50.04
CA ARG A 147 -38.10 42.44 49.61
C ARG A 147 -39.45 42.65 50.30
N ALA A 148 -40.23 41.58 50.48
CA ALA A 148 -41.51 41.65 51.20
C ALA A 148 -41.32 41.94 52.69
N ALA A 149 -40.33 41.32 53.33
CA ALA A 149 -39.99 41.59 54.73
C ALA A 149 -39.51 43.02 54.93
N ASP A 150 -38.67 43.53 54.03
CA ASP A 150 -38.18 44.92 54.06
C ASP A 150 -39.32 45.92 53.87
N ALA A 151 -40.23 45.67 52.91
CA ALA A 151 -41.40 46.50 52.68
C ALA A 151 -42.36 46.50 53.88
N ALA A 152 -42.59 45.33 54.50
CA ALA A 152 -43.42 45.21 55.70
C ALA A 152 -42.77 45.93 56.90
N ALA A 153 -41.46 45.78 57.10
CA ALA A 153 -40.72 46.46 58.15
C ALA A 153 -40.74 47.99 57.96
N ALA A 154 -40.56 48.47 56.73
CA ALA A 154 -40.65 49.89 56.40
C ALA A 154 -42.06 50.46 56.63
N ALA A 155 -43.11 49.72 56.24
CA ALA A 155 -44.49 50.12 56.48
C ALA A 155 -44.82 50.14 57.99
N ALA A 156 -44.36 49.14 58.75
CA ALA A 156 -44.52 49.09 60.19
C ALA A 156 -43.78 50.26 60.87
N ALA A 157 -42.53 50.55 60.47
CA ALA A 157 -41.77 51.68 60.98
C ALA A 157 -42.49 53.02 60.72
N LYS A 158 -43.05 53.20 59.52
CA LYS A 158 -43.85 54.39 59.19
C LYS A 158 -45.11 54.50 60.05
N LEU A 159 -45.87 53.40 60.21
CA LEU A 159 -47.08 53.39 61.03
C LEU A 159 -46.77 53.68 62.51
N ILE A 160 -45.68 53.12 63.04
CA ILE A 160 -45.19 53.40 64.40
C ILE A 160 -44.87 54.90 64.52
N ALA A 161 -44.12 55.48 63.58
CA ALA A 161 -43.77 56.91 63.59
C ALA A 161 -45.00 57.82 63.53
N GLU A 162 -46.05 57.45 62.77
CA GLU A 162 -47.30 58.23 62.67
C GLU A 162 -48.23 58.09 63.88
N ARG A 163 -48.11 57.00 64.65
CA ARG A 163 -48.98 56.68 65.80
C ARG A 163 -48.30 56.80 67.16
N HIS A 164 -47.00 57.09 67.21
CA HIS A 164 -46.28 57.30 68.46
C HIS A 164 -46.61 58.66 69.06
N ASP A 165 -47.11 58.66 70.29
CA ASP A 165 -47.25 59.84 71.13
C ASP A 165 -46.50 59.67 72.46
N ALA A 166 -46.34 60.76 73.21
CA ALA A 166 -45.62 60.76 74.49
C ALA A 166 -46.25 59.84 75.57
N GLY A 167 -47.54 59.47 75.42
CA GLY A 167 -48.22 58.52 76.30
C GLY A 167 -47.80 57.07 76.03
N SER A 168 -47.61 56.74 74.75
CA SER A 168 -47.14 55.44 74.26
C SER A 168 -45.69 55.17 74.67
N ASP A 169 -44.82 56.18 74.60
CA ASP A 169 -43.43 56.12 75.06
C ASP A 169 -43.33 55.73 76.55
N LYS A 170 -44.14 56.37 77.41
CA LYS A 170 -44.13 56.12 78.86
C LYS A 170 -44.55 54.68 79.18
N ALA A 171 -45.60 54.17 78.52
CA ALA A 171 -46.05 52.80 78.69
C ALA A 171 -45.01 51.75 78.22
N LEU A 172 -44.28 52.04 77.13
CA LEU A 172 -43.20 51.17 76.65
C LEU A 172 -41.99 51.17 77.61
N VAL A 173 -41.61 52.34 78.15
CA VAL A 173 -40.54 52.47 79.15
C VAL A 173 -40.90 51.74 80.44
N ASP A 174 -42.11 51.93 80.98
CA ASP A 174 -42.58 51.22 82.18
C ASP A 174 -42.60 49.70 81.97
N LYS A 175 -42.97 49.23 80.77
CA LYS A 175 -42.97 47.79 80.42
C LYS A 175 -41.55 47.23 80.26
N ALA A 176 -40.61 47.99 79.69
CA ALA A 176 -39.21 47.60 79.59
C ALA A 176 -38.50 47.58 80.96
N ILE A 177 -38.78 48.56 81.82
CA ILE A 177 -38.31 48.58 83.22
C ILE A 177 -38.92 47.40 83.98
N GLY A 178 -40.21 47.10 83.77
CA GLY A 178 -40.89 45.95 84.36
C GLY A 178 -40.31 44.59 83.94
N SER A 179 -39.95 44.41 82.66
CA SER A 179 -39.37 43.15 82.18
C SER A 179 -37.92 42.94 82.65
N LEU A 180 -37.13 44.00 82.73
CA LEU A 180 -35.78 43.97 83.30
C LEU A 180 -35.81 43.73 84.83
N GLY A 181 -36.76 44.34 85.54
CA GLY A 181 -36.98 44.13 86.97
C GLY A 181 -37.49 42.73 87.33
N LEU A 182 -38.22 42.06 86.40
CA LEU A 182 -38.64 40.67 86.55
C LEU A 182 -37.49 39.69 86.30
N SER A 183 -36.63 39.96 85.31
CA SER A 183 -35.49 39.09 84.98
C SER A 183 -34.31 39.21 85.94
N GLY A 184 -34.28 40.22 86.81
CA GLY A 184 -33.27 40.42 87.87
C GLY A 184 -33.68 39.94 89.28
N ARG A 185 -34.85 39.29 89.42
CA ARG A 185 -35.39 38.80 90.72
C ARG A 185 -35.47 37.27 90.81
N ALA A 186 -34.83 36.54 89.92
CA ALA A 186 -34.56 35.09 89.99
C ALA A 186 -33.07 34.87 90.26
#